data_AF-A0A4U1CGV8-F1
#
_entry.id   AF-A0A4U1CGV8-F1
#
_cell.length_a   1.000
_cell.length_b   1.000
_cell.length_c   1.000
_cell.angle_alpha   90.00
_cell.angle_beta   90.00
_cell.angle_gamma   90.00
#
_symmetry.space_group_name_H-M   'P 1'
#
loop_
_entity.id
_entity.type
_entity.pdbx_description
1 polymer ?
#
loop_
_entity_poly.entity_id
_entity_poly.type
_entity_poly.pdbx_seq_one_letter_code
_entity_poly.pdbx_strand_id
1 'polypeptide(L)'
;MSVGNYQAILKNSLEDRLGFQTIVEWRSQMGNGLYAPRVDVAIGPFAIEDGIHMTAEHNDVFNNQIQFFRMLCKIHLENLGLINEATDGNQIIALINQKVEVLYYTNYNARCFMAIEVENNVSRKHLMGGAINASVLGRIGIAVGYNDEKHRAFLNLYRYFEFLRNVDKPTFNTSNLLIISKDQLLNTIETFNNFNL
;
A
#
# COMPACT_ATOMS: atom_id res chain seq x y z
N MET A 1 10.89 13.93 -13.38
CA MET A 1 9.79 14.27 -12.45
C MET A 1 10.34 14.30 -11.02
N SER A 2 9.94 15.26 -10.20
CA SER A 2 10.28 15.30 -8.76
C SER A 2 9.29 14.46 -7.95
N VAL A 3 9.67 14.07 -6.72
CA VAL A 3 8.76 13.33 -5.81
C VAL A 3 7.49 14.13 -5.52
N GLY A 4 7.61 15.43 -5.24
CA GLY A 4 6.43 16.28 -5.01
C GLY A 4 5.49 16.38 -6.22
N ASN A 5 6.03 16.46 -7.45
CA ASN A 5 5.20 16.43 -8.65
C ASN A 5 4.51 15.07 -8.82
N TYR A 6 5.22 13.98 -8.51
CA TYR A 6 4.66 12.64 -8.57
C TYR A 6 3.54 12.44 -7.54
N GLN A 7 3.73 12.89 -6.31
CA GLN A 7 2.69 12.87 -5.27
C GLN A 7 1.45 13.68 -5.69
N ALA A 8 1.63 14.85 -6.31
CA ALA A 8 0.52 15.66 -6.83
C ALA A 8 -0.25 14.96 -7.96
N ILE A 9 0.46 14.27 -8.86
CA ILE A 9 -0.17 13.45 -9.91
C ILE A 9 -0.94 12.30 -9.27
N LEU A 10 -0.34 11.56 -8.34
CA LEU A 10 -1.02 10.49 -7.61
C LEU A 10 -2.30 10.97 -6.95
N LYS A 11 -2.25 12.11 -6.25
CA LYS A 11 -3.43 12.71 -5.64
C LYS A 11 -4.56 12.89 -6.66
N ASN A 12 -4.30 13.64 -7.73
CA ASN A 12 -5.35 13.96 -8.70
C ASN A 12 -5.88 12.69 -9.38
N SER A 13 -4.99 11.79 -9.82
CA SER A 13 -5.39 10.56 -10.48
C SER A 13 -6.17 9.62 -9.55
N LEU A 14 -5.83 9.53 -8.27
CA LEU A 14 -6.56 8.69 -7.31
C LEU A 14 -7.90 9.30 -6.91
N GLU A 15 -7.99 10.63 -6.72
CA GLU A 15 -9.27 11.32 -6.48
C GLU A 15 -10.22 11.12 -7.66
N ASP A 16 -9.73 11.33 -8.89
CA ASP A 16 -10.54 11.20 -10.10
C ASP A 16 -11.01 9.75 -10.33
N ARG A 17 -10.17 8.76 -10.01
CA ARG A 17 -10.44 7.35 -10.30
C ARG A 17 -11.20 6.63 -9.21
N LEU A 18 -10.90 6.92 -7.95
CA LEU A 18 -11.52 6.23 -6.81
C LEU A 18 -12.69 7.04 -6.23
N GLY A 19 -12.76 8.34 -6.49
CA GLY A 19 -13.82 9.21 -5.98
C GLY A 19 -13.70 9.56 -4.49
N PHE A 20 -12.54 9.31 -3.87
CA PHE A 20 -12.28 9.61 -2.46
C PHE A 20 -11.27 10.74 -2.33
N GLN A 21 -11.44 11.55 -1.28
CA GLN A 21 -10.49 12.58 -0.91
C GLN A 21 -9.09 11.99 -0.75
N THR A 22 -8.10 12.63 -1.38
CA THR A 22 -6.69 12.25 -1.28
C THR A 22 -5.87 13.45 -0.84
N ILE A 23 -5.06 13.25 0.19
CA ILE A 23 -4.28 14.32 0.83
C ILE A 23 -2.81 13.97 0.72
N VAL A 24 -2.03 14.92 0.19
CA VAL A 24 -0.57 14.82 0.15
C VAL A 24 0.00 15.20 1.51
N GLU A 25 1.06 14.52 1.94
CA GLU A 25 1.80 14.82 3.15
C GLU A 25 0.91 14.83 4.42
N TRP A 26 -0.02 13.89 4.47
CA TRP A 26 -1.08 13.78 5.48
C TRP A 26 -0.52 13.31 6.82
N ARG A 27 -1.06 13.86 7.91
CA ARG A 27 -0.74 13.46 9.29
C ARG A 27 -2.01 12.99 9.97
N SER A 28 -1.96 11.82 10.58
CA SER A 28 -3.04 11.40 11.49
C SER A 28 -3.02 12.31 12.72
N GLN A 29 -4.15 12.87 13.12
CA GLN A 29 -4.25 13.46 14.45
C GLN A 29 -4.28 12.31 15.46
N MET A 30 -3.32 12.30 16.40
CA MET A 30 -3.33 11.36 17.52
C MET A 30 -3.44 12.15 18.81
N GLY A 31 -4.39 11.78 19.67
CA GLY A 31 -4.50 12.34 21.01
C GLY A 31 -3.27 12.05 21.89
N ASN A 32 -3.21 12.72 23.04
CA ASN A 32 -2.29 12.42 24.15
C ASN A 32 -0.78 12.51 23.84
N GLY A 33 -0.38 13.34 22.87
CA GLY A 33 1.04 13.58 22.58
C GLY A 33 1.78 12.39 21.96
N LEU A 34 1.03 11.41 21.43
CA LEU A 34 1.59 10.27 20.71
C LEU A 34 2.20 10.71 19.37
N TYR A 35 3.22 9.98 18.93
CA TYR A 35 3.83 10.20 17.61
C TYR A 35 2.79 9.95 16.51
N ALA A 36 2.54 10.99 15.71
CA ALA A 36 1.69 10.96 14.54
C ALA A 36 2.55 10.87 13.27
N PRO A 37 2.63 9.71 12.60
CA PRO A 37 3.39 9.60 11.37
C PRO A 37 2.78 10.49 10.29
N ARG A 38 3.66 11.05 9.45
CA ARG A 38 3.28 11.73 8.21
C ARG A 38 3.53 10.76 7.06
N VAL A 39 2.54 10.57 6.21
CA VAL A 39 2.66 9.76 4.99
C VAL A 39 2.60 10.67 3.77
N ASP A 40 3.32 10.28 2.73
CA ASP A 40 3.42 11.07 1.50
C ASP A 40 2.08 11.28 0.79
N VAL A 41 1.22 10.25 0.72
CA VAL A 41 -0.15 10.38 0.19
C VAL A 41 -1.09 9.50 1.00
N ALA A 42 -2.23 10.03 1.42
CA ALA A 42 -3.28 9.29 2.11
C ALA A 42 -4.63 9.47 1.41
N ILE A 43 -5.39 8.38 1.30
CA ILE A 43 -6.69 8.31 0.64
C ILE A 43 -7.74 7.94 1.68
N GLY A 44 -8.85 8.67 1.70
CA GLY A 44 -9.97 8.42 2.60
C GLY A 44 -10.82 7.20 2.20
N PRO A 45 -11.83 6.83 3.01
CA PRO A 45 -12.30 7.50 4.23
C PRO A 45 -11.26 7.61 5.35
N PHE A 46 -11.29 8.72 6.10
CA PHE A 46 -10.33 9.01 7.18
C PHE A 46 -10.96 8.82 8.56
N ALA A 47 -10.33 8.04 9.43
CA ALA A 47 -10.70 7.86 10.83
C ALA A 47 -9.89 8.81 11.72
N ILE A 48 -10.27 10.10 11.71
CA ILE A 48 -9.53 11.20 12.36
C ILE A 48 -9.92 11.34 13.84
N GLU A 49 -11.15 10.98 14.20
CA GLU A 49 -11.66 11.10 15.56
C GLU A 49 -11.22 9.91 16.43
N ASP A 50 -10.80 10.19 17.66
CA ASP A 50 -10.38 9.16 18.61
C ASP A 50 -11.56 8.26 19.00
N GLY A 51 -11.35 6.95 18.92
CA GLY A 51 -12.38 5.94 19.21
C GLY A 51 -13.37 5.68 18.08
N ILE A 52 -13.29 6.42 16.96
CA ILE A 52 -14.11 6.16 15.78
C ILE A 52 -13.33 5.28 14.80
N HIS A 53 -13.93 4.16 14.41
CA HIS A 53 -13.39 3.25 13.41
C HIS A 53 -14.21 3.37 12.12
N MET A 54 -13.53 3.39 10.97
CA MET A 54 -14.15 3.46 9.63
C MET A 54 -14.15 2.09 8.94
N THR A 55 -14.23 1.01 9.73
CA THR A 55 -14.05 -0.35 9.24
C THR A 55 -15.05 -0.74 8.15
N ALA A 56 -16.33 -0.40 8.35
CA ALA A 56 -17.39 -0.76 7.40
C ALA A 56 -17.18 -0.01 6.08
N GLU A 57 -16.93 1.29 6.18
CA GLU A 57 -16.66 2.17 5.05
C GLU A 57 -15.42 1.71 4.27
N HIS A 58 -14.33 1.38 4.96
CA HIS A 58 -13.12 0.83 4.34
C HIS A 58 -13.39 -0.49 3.61
N ASN A 59 -14.20 -1.38 4.19
CA ASN A 59 -14.57 -2.63 3.53
C ASN A 59 -15.42 -2.39 2.28
N ASP A 60 -16.37 -1.46 2.34
CA ASP A 60 -17.21 -1.09 1.20
C ASP A 60 -16.35 -0.52 0.06
N VAL A 61 -15.42 0.38 0.38
CA VAL A 61 -14.47 0.90 -0.61
C VAL A 61 -13.61 -0.22 -1.19
N PHE A 62 -13.07 -1.11 -0.35
CA PHE A 62 -12.26 -2.24 -0.80
C PHE A 62 -13.03 -3.13 -1.80
N ASN A 63 -14.26 -3.49 -1.46
CA ASN A 63 -15.10 -4.37 -2.26
C ASN A 63 -15.49 -3.72 -3.60
N ASN A 64 -15.80 -2.43 -3.58
CA ASN A 64 -16.10 -1.66 -4.80
C ASN A 64 -14.88 -1.51 -5.72
N GLN A 65 -13.67 -1.58 -5.18
CA GLN A 65 -12.40 -1.41 -5.90
C GLN A 65 -11.59 -2.71 -5.99
N ILE A 66 -12.24 -3.87 -5.88
CA ILE A 66 -11.55 -5.17 -5.77
C ILE A 66 -10.64 -5.49 -6.96
N GLN A 67 -11.02 -5.08 -8.17
CA GLN A 67 -10.22 -5.33 -9.38
C GLN A 67 -8.92 -4.52 -9.37
N PHE A 68 -8.97 -3.27 -8.90
CA PHE A 68 -7.78 -2.45 -8.70
C PHE A 68 -6.80 -3.13 -7.73
N PHE A 69 -7.30 -3.67 -6.61
CA PHE A 69 -6.45 -4.39 -5.65
C PHE A 69 -5.93 -5.73 -6.17
N ARG A 70 -6.69 -6.46 -6.97
CA ARG A 70 -6.20 -7.66 -7.66
C ARG A 70 -5.02 -7.33 -8.57
N MET A 71 -5.09 -6.23 -9.33
CA MET A 71 -3.99 -5.78 -10.18
C MET A 71 -2.75 -5.41 -9.35
N LEU A 72 -2.92 -4.64 -8.28
CA LEU A 72 -1.79 -4.29 -7.39
C LEU A 72 -1.18 -5.51 -6.70
N CYS A 73 -2.01 -6.47 -6.25
CA CYS A 73 -1.54 -7.74 -5.68
C CYS A 73 -0.73 -8.53 -6.70
N LYS A 74 -1.20 -8.65 -7.94
CA LYS A 74 -0.47 -9.32 -9.03
C LYS A 74 0.91 -8.68 -9.22
N ILE A 75 0.97 -7.36 -9.38
CA ILE A 75 2.23 -6.62 -9.55
C ILE A 75 3.17 -6.84 -8.36
N HIS A 76 2.65 -6.75 -7.14
CA HIS A 76 3.45 -6.97 -5.94
C HIS A 76 4.06 -8.39 -5.90
N LEU A 77 3.28 -9.41 -6.25
CA LEU A 77 3.72 -10.80 -6.28
C LEU A 77 4.74 -11.05 -7.40
N GLU A 78 4.55 -10.43 -8.56
CA GLU A 78 5.53 -10.42 -9.67
C GLU A 78 6.84 -9.75 -9.23
N ASN A 79 6.78 -8.60 -8.56
CA ASN A 79 7.96 -7.90 -8.04
C ASN A 79 8.72 -8.75 -7.01
N LEU A 80 8.02 -9.56 -6.22
CA LEU A 80 8.63 -10.50 -5.28
C LEU A 80 9.24 -11.74 -5.97
N GLY A 81 8.90 -11.99 -7.24
CA GLY A 81 9.29 -13.18 -8.01
C GLY A 81 8.44 -14.40 -7.70
N LEU A 82 7.28 -14.23 -7.03
CA LEU A 82 6.35 -15.30 -6.67
C LEU A 82 5.41 -15.67 -7.82
N ILE A 83 5.16 -14.72 -8.73
CA ILE A 83 4.53 -14.94 -10.03
C ILE A 83 5.59 -14.65 -11.10
N ASN A 84 5.73 -15.56 -12.05
CA ASN A 84 6.65 -15.45 -13.19
C ASN A 84 6.08 -16.20 -14.41
N GLU A 85 6.81 -16.17 -15.52
CA GLU A 85 6.40 -16.78 -16.80
C GLU A 85 6.11 -18.28 -16.73
N ALA A 86 6.68 -19.00 -15.75
CA ALA A 86 6.46 -20.42 -15.55
C ALA A 86 5.28 -20.73 -14.60
N THR A 87 4.69 -19.73 -13.97
CA THR A 87 3.57 -19.90 -13.03
C THR A 87 2.29 -20.15 -13.83
N ASP A 88 1.57 -21.23 -13.53
CA ASP A 88 0.32 -21.53 -14.22
C ASP A 88 -0.81 -20.56 -13.86
N GLY A 89 -1.79 -20.41 -14.76
CA GLY A 89 -2.88 -19.44 -14.59
C GLY A 89 -3.74 -19.67 -13.35
N ASN A 90 -3.97 -20.92 -12.94
CA ASN A 90 -4.76 -21.22 -11.74
C ASN A 90 -3.97 -20.87 -10.46
N GLN A 91 -2.67 -21.18 -10.44
CA GLN A 91 -1.78 -20.79 -9.35
C GLN A 91 -1.67 -19.26 -9.22
N ILE A 92 -1.58 -18.53 -10.34
CA ILE A 92 -1.61 -17.06 -10.35
C ILE A 92 -2.87 -16.55 -9.66
N ILE A 93 -4.05 -17.04 -10.05
CA ILE A 93 -5.33 -16.62 -9.47
C ILE A 93 -5.38 -16.94 -7.97
N ALA A 94 -4.91 -18.13 -7.56
CA ALA A 94 -4.89 -18.53 -6.16
C ALA A 94 -4.01 -17.61 -5.30
N LEU A 95 -2.79 -17.30 -5.76
CA LEU A 95 -1.86 -16.40 -5.06
C LEU A 95 -2.43 -14.98 -4.93
N ILE A 96 -3.04 -14.46 -6.01
CA ILE A 96 -3.67 -13.13 -6.00
C ILE A 96 -4.82 -13.12 -4.99
N ASN A 97 -5.72 -14.10 -5.03
CA ASN A 97 -6.86 -14.17 -4.11
C ASN A 97 -6.40 -14.28 -2.65
N GLN A 98 -5.37 -15.09 -2.37
CA GLN A 98 -4.79 -15.19 -1.03
C GLN A 98 -4.23 -13.84 -0.55
N LYS A 99 -3.49 -13.11 -1.39
CA LYS A 99 -2.97 -11.79 -1.00
C LYS A 99 -4.10 -10.77 -0.82
N VAL A 100 -5.11 -10.77 -1.67
CA VAL A 100 -6.30 -9.92 -1.54
C VAL A 100 -7.04 -10.19 -0.23
N GLU A 101 -7.22 -11.46 0.14
CA GLU A 101 -7.79 -11.85 1.42
C GLU A 101 -6.97 -11.31 2.59
N VAL A 102 -5.65 -11.45 2.54
CA VAL A 102 -4.75 -10.87 3.55
C VAL A 102 -4.94 -9.36 3.66
N LEU A 103 -5.06 -8.62 2.55
CA LEU A 103 -5.34 -7.17 2.60
C LEU A 103 -6.68 -6.89 3.28
N TYR A 104 -7.72 -7.64 2.92
CA TYR A 104 -9.08 -7.47 3.44
C TYR A 104 -9.16 -7.72 4.96
N TYR A 105 -8.41 -8.68 5.50
CA TYR A 105 -8.47 -9.03 6.93
C TYR A 105 -7.42 -8.32 7.79
N THR A 106 -6.58 -7.44 7.23
CA THR A 106 -5.48 -6.79 7.97
C THR A 106 -5.75 -5.31 8.24
N ASN A 107 -5.41 -4.84 9.46
CA ASN A 107 -5.49 -3.45 9.91
C ASN A 107 -6.89 -2.82 9.91
N TYR A 108 -7.81 -3.35 10.70
CA TYR A 108 -9.16 -2.79 10.87
C TYR A 108 -9.17 -1.42 11.58
N ASN A 109 -8.11 -1.10 12.33
CA ASN A 109 -7.97 0.17 13.04
C ASN A 109 -7.12 1.19 12.25
N ALA A 110 -7.24 1.15 10.92
CA ALA A 110 -6.55 2.08 10.06
C ALA A 110 -7.09 3.51 10.21
N ARG A 111 -6.22 4.49 10.00
CA ARG A 111 -6.56 5.92 10.07
C ARG A 111 -6.97 6.50 8.72
N CYS A 112 -6.61 5.84 7.64
CA CYS A 112 -7.05 6.13 6.28
C CYS A 112 -7.26 4.82 5.53
N PHE A 113 -8.01 4.86 4.43
CA PHE A 113 -8.23 3.66 3.63
C PHE A 113 -6.94 3.20 2.96
N MET A 114 -6.17 4.11 2.40
CA MET A 114 -4.90 3.77 1.77
C MET A 114 -3.83 4.80 2.11
N ALA A 115 -2.65 4.31 2.50
CA ALA A 115 -1.49 5.14 2.77
C ALA A 115 -0.35 4.75 1.82
N ILE A 116 0.27 5.76 1.21
CA ILE A 116 1.35 5.59 0.24
C ILE A 116 2.58 6.33 0.74
N GLU A 117 3.72 5.66 0.71
CA GLU A 117 5.05 6.23 0.99
C GLU A 117 5.93 6.10 -0.25
N VAL A 118 6.61 7.17 -0.65
CA VAL A 118 7.36 7.28 -1.90
C VAL A 118 8.84 7.53 -1.60
N GLU A 119 9.63 6.46 -1.66
CA GLU A 119 11.05 6.54 -1.30
C GLU A 119 11.96 6.70 -2.52
N ASN A 120 12.77 7.77 -2.51
CA ASN A 120 13.72 8.09 -3.58
C ASN A 120 15.19 8.07 -3.11
N ASN A 121 15.59 9.01 -2.25
CA ASN A 121 16.97 9.16 -1.80
C ASN A 121 17.05 9.12 -0.26
N VAL A 122 16.69 7.98 0.31
CA VAL A 122 16.71 7.77 1.76
C VAL A 122 17.61 6.62 2.20
N SER A 123 17.98 6.64 3.48
CA SER A 123 18.68 5.54 4.13
C SER A 123 17.75 4.34 4.39
N ARG A 124 18.31 3.16 4.65
CA ARG A 124 17.52 1.95 4.98
C ARG A 124 16.63 2.12 6.21
N LYS A 125 17.04 2.94 7.19
CA LYS A 125 16.24 3.21 8.40
C LYS A 125 14.96 3.98 8.07
N HIS A 126 15.05 4.97 7.19
CA HIS A 126 13.88 5.73 6.74
C HIS A 126 12.96 4.86 5.88
N LEU A 127 13.52 4.04 4.99
CA LEU A 127 12.76 3.10 4.17
C LEU A 127 11.95 2.10 5.02
N MET A 128 12.54 1.60 6.11
CA MET A 128 11.82 0.79 7.10
C MET A 128 10.70 1.58 7.80
N GLY A 129 10.98 2.82 8.18
CA GLY A 129 9.99 3.73 8.74
C GLY A 129 8.79 3.94 7.81
N GLY A 130 9.03 4.25 6.53
CA GLY A 130 7.97 4.43 5.53
C GLY A 130 7.12 3.17 5.35
N ALA A 131 7.74 2.00 5.19
CA ALA A 131 7.01 0.73 5.11
C ALA A 131 6.07 0.50 6.31
N ILE A 132 6.55 0.80 7.53
CA ILE A 132 5.76 0.67 8.75
C ILE A 132 4.65 1.72 8.80
N ASN A 133 4.94 2.98 8.51
CA ASN A 133 3.96 4.07 8.54
C ASN A 133 2.80 3.79 7.58
N ALA A 134 3.10 3.41 6.33
CA ALA A 134 2.08 3.07 5.34
C ALA A 134 1.21 1.90 5.81
N SER A 135 1.84 0.85 6.35
CA SER A 135 1.13 -0.34 6.83
C SER A 135 0.26 -0.07 8.06
N VAL A 136 0.73 0.76 9.00
CA VAL A 136 0.02 1.07 10.25
C VAL A 136 -1.12 2.06 10.02
N LEU A 137 -0.92 3.09 9.20
CA LEU A 137 -1.92 4.14 8.99
C LEU A 137 -2.97 3.78 7.95
N GLY A 138 -2.59 3.06 6.91
CA GLY A 138 -3.49 2.65 5.84
C GLY A 138 -4.17 1.31 6.16
N ARG A 139 -5.44 1.17 5.79
CA ARG A 139 -6.07 -0.15 5.71
C ARG A 139 -5.27 -1.00 4.72
N ILE A 140 -4.85 -0.36 3.63
CA ILE A 140 -3.86 -0.87 2.68
C ILE A 140 -2.66 0.08 2.66
N GLY A 141 -1.46 -0.46 2.82
CA GLY A 141 -0.22 0.29 2.65
C GLY A 141 0.37 0.07 1.26
N ILE A 142 0.89 1.11 0.63
CA ILE A 142 1.68 1.01 -0.60
C ILE A 142 3.04 1.67 -0.37
N ALA A 143 4.11 0.90 -0.54
CA ALA A 143 5.46 1.44 -0.57
C ALA A 143 5.92 1.56 -2.02
N VAL A 144 6.14 2.80 -2.47
CA VAL A 144 6.56 3.11 -3.82
C VAL A 144 8.08 3.26 -3.86
N GLY A 145 8.74 2.34 -4.54
CA GLY A 145 10.14 2.52 -4.92
C GLY A 145 10.23 3.53 -6.06
N TYR A 146 10.69 4.75 -5.79
CA TYR A 146 10.73 5.82 -6.79
C TYR A 146 11.73 5.55 -7.93
N ASN A 147 12.79 4.82 -7.61
CA ASN A 147 13.83 4.35 -8.53
C ASN A 147 14.15 2.86 -8.26
N ASP A 148 14.88 2.22 -9.16
CA ASP A 148 15.18 0.78 -9.10
C ASP A 148 15.99 0.37 -7.86
N GLU A 149 16.82 1.27 -7.34
CA GLU A 149 17.57 1.02 -6.10
C GLU A 149 16.61 0.90 -4.92
N LYS A 150 15.69 1.87 -4.74
CA LYS A 150 14.73 1.86 -3.64
C LYS A 150 13.64 0.82 -3.79
N HIS A 151 13.20 0.56 -5.03
CA HIS A 151 12.26 -0.53 -5.29
C HIS A 151 12.86 -1.88 -4.85
N ARG A 152 14.10 -2.19 -5.26
CA ARG A 152 14.81 -3.40 -4.79
C ARG A 152 15.03 -3.39 -3.27
N ALA A 153 15.34 -2.24 -2.68
CA ALA A 153 15.53 -2.13 -1.23
C ALA A 153 14.24 -2.45 -0.46
N PHE A 154 13.07 -1.98 -0.93
CA PHE A 154 11.77 -2.33 -0.35
C PHE A 154 11.46 -3.82 -0.49
N LEU A 155 11.72 -4.44 -1.64
CA LEU A 155 11.50 -5.88 -1.83
C LEU A 155 12.35 -6.70 -0.87
N ASN A 156 13.62 -6.32 -0.67
CA ASN A 156 14.50 -6.98 0.29
C ASN A 156 14.04 -6.77 1.74
N LEU A 157 13.54 -5.57 2.07
CA LEU A 157 12.97 -5.31 3.39
C LEU A 157 11.72 -6.17 3.63
N TYR A 158 10.81 -6.26 2.66
CA TYR A 158 9.60 -7.07 2.76
C TYR A 158 9.96 -8.55 2.98
N ARG A 159 10.89 -9.10 2.18
CA ARG A 159 11.40 -10.47 2.36
C ARG A 159 12.01 -10.68 3.76
N TYR A 160 12.69 -9.67 4.30
CA TYR A 160 13.22 -9.73 5.65
C TYR A 160 12.12 -9.76 6.71
N PHE A 161 11.05 -8.97 6.58
CA PHE A 161 9.89 -9.03 7.48
C PHE A 161 9.20 -10.40 7.43
N GLU A 162 9.01 -10.95 6.22
CA GLU A 162 8.44 -12.29 6.04
C GLU A 162 9.32 -13.36 6.70
N PHE A 163 10.64 -13.27 6.51
CA PHE A 163 11.60 -14.16 7.18
C PHE A 163 11.46 -14.09 8.71
N LEU A 164 11.47 -12.88 9.29
CA LEU A 164 11.32 -12.69 10.74
C LEU A 164 10.02 -13.29 11.27
N ARG A 165 8.91 -13.08 10.54
CA ARG A 165 7.61 -13.66 10.89
C ARG A 165 7.67 -15.19 10.86
N ASN A 166 8.29 -15.78 9.84
CA ASN A 166 8.37 -17.23 9.66
C ASN A 166 9.28 -17.94 10.67
N VAL A 167 10.17 -17.21 11.34
CA VAL A 167 11.02 -17.75 12.43
C VAL A 167 10.56 -17.28 13.81
N ASP A 168 9.28 -16.90 13.93
CA ASP A 168 8.62 -16.46 15.16
C ASP A 168 9.36 -15.36 15.92
N LYS A 169 10.08 -14.48 15.20
CA LYS A 169 10.71 -13.31 15.81
C LYS A 169 9.66 -12.22 16.02
N PRO A 170 9.77 -11.42 17.11
CA PRO A 170 8.93 -10.25 17.29
C PRO A 170 9.03 -9.32 16.07
N THR A 171 7.91 -9.07 15.39
CA THR A 171 7.86 -8.26 14.18
C THR A 171 6.53 -7.54 14.07
N PHE A 172 6.52 -6.42 13.34
CA PHE A 172 5.28 -5.72 12.97
C PHE A 172 4.59 -6.49 11.84
N ASN A 173 3.26 -6.64 11.95
CA ASN A 173 2.48 -7.23 10.88
C ASN A 173 2.34 -6.21 9.72
N THR A 174 3.15 -6.40 8.68
CA THR A 174 3.13 -5.57 7.46
C THR A 174 2.44 -6.27 6.29
N SER A 175 1.57 -7.24 6.57
CA SER A 175 0.95 -8.07 5.53
C SER A 175 -0.03 -7.30 4.62
N ASN A 176 -0.52 -6.12 5.07
CA ASN A 176 -1.30 -5.20 4.25
C ASN A 176 -0.46 -4.27 3.36
N LEU A 177 0.86 -4.42 3.36
CA LEU A 177 1.77 -3.62 2.53
C LEU A 177 1.93 -4.25 1.14
N LEU A 178 1.90 -3.40 0.11
CA LEU A 178 2.25 -3.73 -1.26
C LEU A 178 3.46 -2.92 -1.70
N ILE A 179 4.42 -3.58 -2.34
CA ILE A 179 5.64 -2.96 -2.87
C ILE A 179 5.50 -2.80 -4.38
N ILE A 180 5.41 -1.56 -4.84
CA ILE A 180 5.13 -1.21 -6.25
C ILE A 180 6.17 -0.19 -6.73
N SER A 181 6.53 -0.20 -8.01
CA SER A 181 7.40 0.85 -8.57
C SER A 181 6.57 2.08 -8.94
N LYS A 182 7.25 3.22 -9.06
CA LYS A 182 6.62 4.50 -9.47
C LYS A 182 5.78 4.36 -10.75
N ASP A 183 6.35 3.74 -11.78
CA ASP A 183 5.69 3.63 -13.09
C ASP A 183 4.58 2.56 -13.07
N GLN A 184 4.76 1.46 -12.33
CA GLN A 184 3.72 0.45 -12.15
C GLN A 184 2.45 1.02 -11.51
N LEU A 185 2.60 1.86 -10.46
CA LEU A 185 1.44 2.43 -9.77
C LEU A 185 0.65 3.37 -10.69
N LEU A 186 1.32 4.30 -11.38
CA LEU A 186 0.66 5.21 -12.32
C LEU A 186 -0.07 4.44 -13.43
N ASN A 187 0.61 3.50 -14.07
CA ASN A 187 0.02 2.68 -15.12
C ASN A 187 -1.21 1.92 -14.62
N THR A 188 -1.17 1.41 -13.38
CA THR A 188 -2.33 0.72 -12.79
C THR A 188 -3.51 1.66 -12.60
N ILE A 189 -3.29 2.85 -12.03
CA ILE A 189 -4.34 3.86 -11.81
C ILE A 189 -4.95 4.33 -13.14
N GLU A 190 -4.14 4.43 -14.19
CA GLU A 190 -4.61 4.84 -15.52
C GLU A 190 -5.46 3.76 -16.21
N THR A 191 -5.19 2.48 -15.95
CA THR A 191 -5.72 1.38 -16.76
C THR A 191 -6.80 0.52 -16.10
N PHE A 192 -6.96 0.52 -14.78
CA PHE A 192 -7.80 -0.49 -14.10
C PHE A 192 -9.30 -0.45 -14.48
N ASN A 193 -9.83 0.68 -14.95
CA ASN A 193 -11.21 0.77 -15.45
C ASN A 193 -11.40 0.20 -16.87
N ASN A 194 -10.32 -0.19 -17.56
CA ASN A 194 -10.37 -0.77 -18.90
C ASN A 194 -10.32 -2.30 -18.92
N PHE A 195 -10.18 -2.93 -17.74
CA PHE A 195 -10.08 -4.39 -17.62
C PHE A 195 -11.26 -4.94 -16.83
N ASN A 196 -12.25 -5.47 -17.56
CA ASN A 196 -13.11 -6.52 -17.03
C ASN A 196 -12.36 -7.84 -17.21
N LEU A 197 -11.75 -8.36 -16.13
CA LEU A 197 -11.30 -9.75 -16.06
C LEU A 197 -12.51 -10.66 -15.87
#